data_AF-A0AAU2E2T4-F1
#
_entry.id   AF-A0AAU2E2T4-F1
#
_cell.length_a   1.000
_cell.length_b   1.000
_cell.length_c   1.000
_cell.angle_alpha   90.00
_cell.angle_beta   90.00
_cell.angle_gamma   90.00
#
_symmetry.space_group_name_H-M   'P 1'
#
loop_
_entity.id
_entity.type
_entity.pdbx_description
1 polymer ?
#
loop_
_entity_poly.entity_id
_entity_poly.type
_entity_poly.pdbx_seq_one_letter_code
_entity_poly.pdbx_strand_id
1 'polypeptide(L)'
;MERRGRTTPIAQRRPRGAALERDEQGCKQCSVCLTWQQLDEYGASPVQADGLQPRCKGCVRFATYRVTPEHYASLLEAQSGVCAICERHYSAGKSLAVDHDHSCCPVPRSCGKCVRGLLCTRCVLGVGRLGGSAERAATAAEYLRAWSARGPKVVSPPPPAPRDRRWYAFRLTPDEYAAKLETQGGGCAICGRPPGARALTVDHDHGCCPRTPTCGGCTRDLICGNCNVGMGLFDEDAVRVDRVASYLSGALTSADAFR
;
A
#
# COMPACT_ATOMS: atom_id res chain seq x y z
N MET A 1 8.61 35.35 12.73
CA MET A 1 9.00 34.95 11.36
C MET A 1 7.97 33.96 10.83
N GLU A 2 7.16 34.38 9.86
CA GLU A 2 6.20 33.50 9.19
C GLU A 2 6.94 32.36 8.49
N ARG A 3 6.45 31.13 8.68
CA ARG A 3 6.95 29.95 7.96
C ARG A 3 6.64 30.12 6.47
N ARG A 4 7.56 30.66 5.68
CA ARG A 4 7.50 30.55 4.22
C ARG A 4 7.84 29.12 3.83
N GLY A 5 6.88 28.23 4.03
CA GLY A 5 6.99 26.82 3.67
C GLY A 5 7.02 26.65 2.16
N ARG A 6 7.78 25.66 1.68
CA ARG A 6 7.79 25.27 0.26
C ARG A 6 6.95 24.02 0.11
N THR A 7 6.02 24.01 -0.83
CA THR A 7 5.29 22.79 -1.24
C THR A 7 6.11 21.93 -2.21
N THR A 8 7.22 22.46 -2.72
CA THR A 8 8.14 21.72 -3.60
C THR A 8 8.90 20.64 -2.82
N PRO A 9 9.24 19.51 -3.45
CA PRO A 9 10.08 18.47 -2.86
C PRO A 9 11.37 19.00 -2.23
N ILE A 10 11.84 18.33 -1.19
CA ILE A 10 13.11 18.67 -0.53
C ILE A 10 14.25 18.60 -1.56
N ALA A 11 15.05 19.67 -1.64
CA ALA A 11 16.19 19.76 -2.54
C ALA A 11 17.23 18.66 -2.28
N GLN A 12 17.88 18.17 -3.35
CA GLN A 12 18.83 17.06 -3.25
C GLN A 12 20.14 17.41 -2.52
N ARG A 13 20.55 18.68 -2.53
CA ARG A 13 21.76 19.16 -1.84
C ARG A 13 21.53 20.55 -1.25
N ARG A 14 22.02 20.74 -0.01
CA ARG A 14 22.17 22.08 0.58
C ARG A 14 23.46 22.74 0.09
N PRO A 15 23.56 24.07 0.20
CA PRO A 15 24.82 24.78 -0.01
C PRO A 15 25.96 24.18 0.84
N ARG A 16 27.20 24.24 0.33
CA ARG A 16 28.38 23.86 1.13
C ARG A 16 28.47 24.76 2.37
N GLY A 17 28.85 24.18 3.51
CA GLY A 17 28.95 24.92 4.78
C GLY A 17 27.65 25.02 5.58
N ALA A 18 26.49 24.75 4.98
CA ALA A 18 25.18 24.90 5.66
C ALA A 18 25.00 24.05 6.93
N ALA A 19 25.84 23.03 7.15
CA ALA A 19 25.82 22.25 8.38
C ALA A 19 26.36 23.03 9.59
N LEU A 20 27.30 23.95 9.37
CA LEU A 20 27.98 24.74 10.40
C LEU A 20 27.26 26.06 10.72
N GLU A 21 26.33 26.48 9.86
CA GLU A 21 25.54 27.71 10.06
C GLU A 21 24.71 27.65 11.35
N ARG A 22 24.67 28.78 12.06
CA ARG A 22 23.89 29.00 13.29
C ARG A 22 23.21 30.37 13.23
N ASP A 23 22.06 30.50 13.88
CA ASP A 23 21.45 31.82 14.11
C ASP A 23 22.04 32.50 15.36
N GLU A 24 21.52 33.68 15.70
CA GLU A 24 21.97 34.49 16.85
C GLU A 24 21.82 33.76 18.19
N GLN A 25 20.90 32.79 18.26
CA GLN A 25 20.63 31.99 19.45
C GLN A 25 21.42 30.66 19.45
N GLY A 26 22.32 30.46 18.49
CA GLY A 26 23.11 29.24 18.36
C GLY A 26 22.29 28.04 17.85
N CYS A 27 21.09 28.24 17.34
CA CYS A 27 20.24 27.19 16.80
C CYS A 27 20.74 26.71 15.43
N LYS A 28 20.41 25.48 15.06
CA LYS A 28 20.69 24.90 13.73
C LYS A 28 19.42 24.91 12.89
N GLN A 29 19.54 25.15 11.60
CA GLN A 29 18.41 25.09 10.67
C GLN A 29 18.18 23.68 10.11
N CYS A 30 16.94 23.21 10.22
CA CYS A 30 16.54 21.90 9.68
C CYS A 30 16.49 21.92 8.16
N SER A 31 17.11 20.94 7.49
CA SER A 31 17.10 20.79 6.03
C SER A 31 15.74 20.47 5.40
N VAL A 32 14.74 20.16 6.22
CA VAL A 32 13.40 19.74 5.77
C VAL A 32 12.38 20.87 5.99
N CYS A 33 12.13 21.26 7.24
CA CYS A 33 11.15 22.29 7.58
C CYS A 33 11.74 23.71 7.57
N LEU A 34 13.05 23.85 7.36
CA LEU A 34 13.77 25.14 7.29
C LEU A 34 13.66 26.02 8.54
N THR A 35 13.19 25.46 9.65
CA THR A 35 13.13 26.16 10.94
C THR A 35 14.46 26.02 11.69
N TRP A 36 14.87 27.12 12.34
CA TRP A 36 15.95 27.14 13.31
C TRP A 36 15.45 26.54 14.63
N GLN A 37 16.19 25.56 15.15
CA GLN A 37 15.84 24.79 16.34
C GLN A 37 17.09 24.52 17.18
N GLN A 38 16.86 24.28 18.48
CA GLN A 38 17.90 23.90 19.42
C GLN A 38 18.62 22.63 18.98
N LEU A 39 19.89 22.50 19.37
CA LEU A 39 20.76 21.42 18.86
C LEU A 39 20.32 20.03 19.33
N ASP A 40 19.64 19.94 20.47
CA ASP A 40 19.06 18.72 21.03
C ASP A 40 17.86 18.18 20.23
N GLU A 41 17.26 18.99 19.36
CA GLU A 41 16.24 18.55 18.39
C GLU A 41 16.82 17.73 17.23
N TYR A 42 18.14 17.57 17.18
CA TYR A 42 18.84 16.83 16.13
C TYR A 42 19.43 15.53 16.68
N GLY A 43 19.39 14.47 15.87
CA GLY A 43 20.13 13.25 16.17
C GLY A 43 21.63 13.42 15.89
N ALA A 44 22.47 12.61 16.52
CA ALA A 44 23.90 12.57 16.21
C ALA A 44 24.18 12.07 14.78
N SER A 45 25.28 12.52 14.19
CA SER A 45 25.73 12.12 12.85
C SER A 45 27.26 12.09 12.77
N PRO A 46 27.89 10.92 12.54
CA PRO A 46 29.35 10.82 12.45
C PRO A 46 29.93 11.39 11.15
N VAL A 47 29.08 11.67 10.14
CA VAL A 47 29.51 12.11 8.80
C VAL A 47 29.34 13.61 8.56
N GLN A 48 28.66 14.34 9.45
CA GLN A 48 28.41 15.77 9.27
C GLN A 48 29.46 16.58 10.03
N ALA A 49 29.89 17.71 9.46
CA ALA A 49 30.97 18.53 10.03
C ALA A 49 30.68 19.03 11.45
N ASP A 50 29.41 19.19 11.81
CA ASP A 50 28.98 19.64 13.13
C ASP A 50 28.48 18.51 14.04
N GLY A 51 28.66 17.25 13.63
CA GLY A 51 28.26 16.08 14.41
C GLY A 51 26.75 15.83 14.50
N LEU A 52 25.92 16.62 13.82
CA LEU A 52 24.45 16.54 13.92
C LEU A 52 23.81 16.18 12.59
N GLN A 53 22.68 15.46 12.65
CA GLN A 53 21.88 15.17 11.47
C GLN A 53 21.45 16.48 10.79
N PRO A 54 21.38 16.54 9.45
CA PRO A 54 20.93 17.74 8.75
C PRO A 54 19.47 18.11 9.02
N ARG A 55 18.68 17.24 9.65
CA ARG A 55 17.22 17.36 9.84
C ARG A 55 16.87 17.12 11.31
N CYS A 56 15.85 17.81 11.80
CA CYS A 56 15.35 17.61 13.16
C CYS A 56 14.64 16.25 13.30
N LYS A 57 14.51 15.77 14.55
CA LYS A 57 13.84 14.51 14.92
C LYS A 57 12.41 14.44 14.40
N GLY A 58 11.66 15.55 14.45
CA GLY A 58 10.29 15.63 13.92
C GLY A 58 10.17 15.48 12.40
N CYS A 59 11.25 15.74 11.65
CA CYS A 59 11.24 15.70 10.19
C CYS A 59 11.77 14.41 9.55
N VAL A 60 12.18 13.43 10.36
CA VAL A 60 12.77 12.17 9.86
C VAL A 60 11.83 11.45 8.89
N ARG A 61 10.52 11.43 9.17
CA ARG A 61 9.51 10.78 8.34
C ARG A 61 9.31 11.46 6.98
N PHE A 62 9.42 12.79 6.91
CA PHE A 62 9.20 13.56 5.70
C PHE A 62 10.38 13.46 4.73
N ALA A 63 11.61 13.47 5.28
CA ALA A 63 12.83 13.30 4.50
C ALA A 63 12.87 11.99 3.71
N THR A 64 12.29 10.92 4.27
CA THR A 64 12.17 9.61 3.61
C THR A 64 11.47 9.69 2.26
N TYR A 65 10.44 10.53 2.16
CA TYR A 65 9.63 10.69 0.95
C TYR A 65 9.94 11.98 0.18
N ARG A 66 10.96 12.72 0.61
CA ARG A 66 11.34 14.04 0.07
C ARG A 66 10.19 15.05 0.01
N VAL A 67 9.26 14.97 0.97
CA VAL A 67 8.17 15.93 1.14
C VAL A 67 8.49 16.90 2.26
N THR A 68 7.99 18.13 2.20
CA THR A 68 8.04 19.07 3.33
C THR A 68 6.82 18.86 4.23
N PRO A 69 6.84 19.34 5.50
CA PRO A 69 5.64 19.35 6.34
C PRO A 69 4.48 20.11 5.68
N GLU A 70 4.76 21.18 4.96
CA GLU A 70 3.75 21.99 4.28
C GLU A 70 3.18 21.28 3.05
N HIS A 71 3.99 20.54 2.28
CA HIS A 71 3.49 19.66 1.22
C HIS A 71 2.63 18.52 1.78
N TYR A 72 3.05 17.91 2.90
CA TYR A 72 2.22 16.91 3.58
C TYR A 72 0.89 17.52 4.06
N ALA A 73 0.92 18.72 4.64
CA ALA A 73 -0.28 19.42 5.11
C ALA A 73 -1.21 19.76 3.95
N SER A 74 -0.69 20.21 2.80
CA SER A 74 -1.51 20.49 1.61
C SER A 74 -2.17 19.22 1.05
N LEU A 75 -1.48 18.08 1.05
CA LEU A 75 -2.08 16.80 0.67
C LEU A 75 -3.17 16.38 1.66
N LEU A 76 -2.94 16.59 2.95
CA LEU A 76 -3.91 16.28 4.00
C LEU A 76 -5.17 17.15 3.85
N GLU A 77 -5.00 18.44 3.59
CA GLU A 77 -6.10 19.39 3.35
C GLU A 77 -6.87 19.06 2.06
N ALA A 78 -6.16 18.79 0.96
CA ALA A 78 -6.76 18.38 -0.31
C ALA A 78 -7.56 17.07 -0.21
N GLN A 79 -7.24 16.23 0.78
CA GLN A 79 -7.96 15.00 1.11
C GLN A 79 -8.92 15.18 2.30
N SER A 80 -9.22 16.40 2.74
CA SER A 80 -10.10 16.67 3.88
C SER A 80 -9.74 15.90 5.16
N GLY A 81 -8.46 15.61 5.37
CA GLY A 81 -7.96 14.88 6.54
C GLY A 81 -8.19 13.36 6.51
N VAL A 82 -8.56 12.77 5.38
CA VAL A 82 -8.86 11.32 5.25
C VAL A 82 -7.89 10.58 4.34
N CYS A 83 -7.91 9.24 4.42
CA CYS A 83 -7.24 8.37 3.46
C CYS A 83 -7.82 8.54 2.06
N ALA A 84 -6.98 8.73 1.03
CA ALA A 84 -7.44 8.94 -0.35
C ALA A 84 -8.26 7.76 -0.92
N ILE A 85 -8.04 6.54 -0.44
CA ILE A 85 -8.75 5.35 -0.96
C ILE A 85 -10.00 5.03 -0.15
N CYS A 86 -9.89 4.93 1.18
CA CYS A 86 -10.98 4.43 2.03
C CYS A 86 -11.71 5.51 2.83
N GLU A 87 -11.31 6.78 2.70
CA GLU A 87 -11.95 7.96 3.31
C GLU A 87 -12.09 7.91 4.83
N ARG A 88 -11.42 6.96 5.50
CA ARG A 88 -11.41 6.91 6.96
C ARG A 88 -10.47 7.99 7.51
N HIS A 89 -10.98 8.77 8.45
CA HIS A 89 -10.17 9.63 9.31
C HIS A 89 -9.25 8.78 10.19
N TYR A 90 -8.10 9.35 10.54
CA TYR A 90 -7.26 8.81 11.60
C TYR A 90 -7.53 9.51 12.93
N SER A 91 -7.40 8.74 14.01
CA SER A 91 -7.42 9.25 15.38
C SER A 91 -6.29 10.26 15.61
N ALA A 92 -6.52 11.21 16.53
CA ALA A 92 -5.50 12.15 16.99
C ALA A 92 -4.17 11.44 17.30
N GLY A 93 -3.06 11.96 16.76
CA GLY A 93 -1.71 11.41 16.95
C GLY A 93 -1.25 10.38 15.91
N LYS A 94 -2.13 9.91 15.00
CA LYS A 94 -1.72 9.02 13.88
C LYS A 94 -1.68 9.80 12.57
N SER A 95 -0.59 9.64 11.82
CA SER A 95 -0.41 10.26 10.50
C SER A 95 -0.61 9.23 9.39
N LEU A 96 -1.18 9.68 8.27
CA LEU A 96 -1.29 8.91 7.05
C LEU A 96 0.10 8.69 6.44
N ALA A 97 0.27 7.56 5.76
CA ALA A 97 1.47 7.23 5.02
C ALA A 97 1.49 8.00 3.69
N VAL A 98 2.67 8.47 3.29
CA VAL A 98 2.88 9.08 1.97
C VAL A 98 2.97 7.96 0.93
N ASP A 99 1.96 7.88 0.08
CA ASP A 99 1.94 6.96 -1.05
C ASP A 99 2.56 7.61 -2.29
N HIS A 100 3.25 6.80 -3.09
CA HIS A 100 4.02 7.29 -4.22
C HIS A 100 4.11 6.25 -5.34
N ASP A 101 4.35 6.73 -6.55
CA ASP A 101 4.57 5.92 -7.73
C ASP A 101 6.00 5.35 -7.76
N HIS A 102 6.09 4.03 -7.60
CA HIS A 102 7.36 3.30 -7.69
C HIS A 102 7.86 3.15 -9.14
N SER A 103 7.05 3.45 -10.15
CA SER A 103 7.49 3.44 -11.56
C SER A 103 8.16 4.76 -11.99
N CYS A 104 7.90 5.84 -11.26
CA CYS A 104 8.34 7.19 -11.63
C CYS A 104 9.86 7.40 -11.55
N CYS A 105 10.54 6.80 -10.56
CA CYS A 105 11.95 7.11 -10.32
C CYS A 105 12.75 5.91 -9.78
N PRO A 106 14.01 5.72 -10.21
CA PRO A 106 14.86 4.61 -9.76
C PRO A 106 15.50 4.86 -8.38
N VAL A 107 15.13 5.94 -7.68
CA VAL A 107 15.69 6.20 -6.34
C VAL A 107 15.08 5.23 -5.32
N PRO A 108 15.82 4.81 -4.28
CA PRO A 108 15.39 3.71 -3.40
C PRO A 108 14.06 3.89 -2.65
N ARG A 109 13.48 5.10 -2.65
CA ARG A 109 12.20 5.40 -2.00
C ARG A 109 11.37 6.35 -2.85
N SER A 110 11.63 7.65 -2.81
CA SER A 110 10.82 8.63 -3.54
C SER A 110 11.66 9.82 -4.00
N CYS A 111 11.29 10.37 -5.17
CA CYS A 111 11.85 11.63 -5.67
C CYS A 111 11.08 12.87 -5.14
N GLY A 112 9.98 12.66 -4.41
CA GLY A 112 9.07 13.68 -3.91
C GLY A 112 8.07 14.19 -4.95
N LYS A 113 8.36 14.06 -6.26
CA LYS A 113 7.41 14.36 -7.35
C LYS A 113 6.46 13.19 -7.64
N CYS A 114 6.85 11.97 -7.28
CA CYS A 114 6.05 10.77 -7.48
C CYS A 114 4.98 10.56 -6.41
N VAL A 115 4.81 11.50 -5.47
CA VAL A 115 3.81 11.39 -4.40
C VAL A 115 2.43 11.51 -5.01
N ARG A 116 1.59 10.51 -4.75
CA ARG A 116 0.21 10.43 -5.24
C ARG A 116 -0.76 11.02 -4.23
N GLY A 117 -0.60 10.67 -2.95
CA GLY A 117 -1.47 11.10 -1.87
C GLY A 117 -1.10 10.50 -0.53
N LEU A 118 -2.00 10.62 0.43
CA LEU A 118 -1.86 10.10 1.78
C LEU A 118 -2.83 8.94 2.01
N LEU A 119 -2.30 7.78 2.41
CA LEU A 119 -3.05 6.55 2.61
C LEU A 119 -2.97 6.05 4.04
N CYS A 120 -4.01 5.34 4.46
CA CYS A 120 -3.98 4.55 5.69
C CYS A 120 -2.95 3.40 5.53
N THR A 121 -2.39 2.91 6.64
CA THR A 121 -1.43 1.79 6.64
C THR A 121 -2.00 0.55 5.94
N ARG A 122 -3.30 0.30 6.12
CA ARG A 122 -3.98 -0.83 5.47
C ARG A 122 -4.02 -0.66 3.95
N CYS A 123 -4.38 0.53 3.46
CA CYS A 123 -4.46 0.85 2.04
C CYS A 123 -3.09 0.87 1.36
N VAL A 124 -2.06 1.48 1.98
CA VAL A 124 -0.71 1.50 1.38
C VAL A 124 -0.14 0.08 1.24
N LEU A 125 -0.39 -0.79 2.22
CA LEU A 125 -0.01 -2.20 2.14
C LEU A 125 -0.82 -2.94 1.07
N GLY A 126 -2.14 -2.71 1.01
CA GLY A 126 -3.03 -3.33 0.02
C GLY A 126 -2.64 -2.97 -1.42
N VAL A 127 -2.39 -1.68 -1.67
CA VAL A 127 -1.84 -1.17 -2.94
C VAL A 127 -0.54 -1.89 -3.30
N GLY A 128 0.40 -1.97 -2.35
CA GLY A 128 1.67 -2.67 -2.56
C GLY A 128 1.51 -4.17 -2.85
N ARG A 129 0.54 -4.84 -2.22
CA ARG A 129 0.22 -6.26 -2.46
C ARG A 129 -0.39 -6.49 -3.84
N LEU A 130 -1.19 -5.54 -4.32
CA LEU A 130 -1.66 -5.50 -5.71
C LEU A 130 -0.59 -4.95 -6.67
N GLY A 131 0.63 -4.71 -6.18
CA GLY A 131 1.79 -4.33 -6.99
C GLY A 131 1.74 -2.91 -7.52
N GLY A 132 0.91 -2.03 -6.97
CA GLY A 132 0.78 -0.65 -7.43
C GLY A 132 0.27 -0.50 -8.87
N SER A 133 -0.39 -1.53 -9.41
CA SER A 133 -0.96 -1.53 -10.77
C SER A 133 -2.47 -1.32 -10.72
N ALA A 134 -2.94 -0.32 -11.46
CA ALA A 134 -4.35 -0.04 -11.61
C ALA A 134 -5.07 -1.20 -12.30
N GLU A 135 -4.44 -1.80 -13.31
CA GLU A 135 -4.94 -2.94 -14.08
C GLU A 135 -5.14 -4.15 -13.17
N ARG A 136 -4.14 -4.48 -12.34
CA ARG A 136 -4.27 -5.60 -11.39
C ARG A 136 -5.37 -5.36 -10.37
N ALA A 137 -5.55 -4.13 -9.89
CA ALA A 137 -6.65 -3.80 -9.00
C ALA A 137 -8.00 -3.96 -9.72
N ALA A 138 -8.15 -3.48 -10.95
CA ALA A 138 -9.37 -3.64 -11.73
C ALA A 138 -9.71 -5.13 -11.95
N THR A 139 -8.74 -5.96 -12.37
CA THR A 139 -8.96 -7.41 -12.53
C THR A 139 -9.33 -8.08 -11.20
N ALA A 140 -8.77 -7.63 -10.07
CA ALA A 140 -9.13 -8.14 -8.75
C ALA A 140 -10.57 -7.77 -8.36
N ALA A 141 -11.07 -6.59 -8.73
CA ALA A 141 -12.45 -6.20 -8.49
C ALA A 141 -13.42 -6.99 -9.38
N GLU A 142 -13.10 -7.17 -10.66
CA GLU A 142 -13.86 -8.05 -11.59
C GLU A 142 -13.92 -9.48 -11.08
N TYR A 143 -12.81 -10.00 -10.57
CA TYR A 143 -12.71 -11.32 -9.95
C TYR A 143 -13.71 -11.50 -8.80
N LEU A 144 -13.80 -10.51 -7.90
CA LEU A 144 -14.76 -10.51 -6.78
C LEU A 144 -16.21 -10.42 -7.27
N ARG A 145 -16.50 -9.57 -8.27
CA ARG A 145 -17.85 -9.45 -8.87
C ARG A 145 -18.31 -10.74 -9.54
N ALA A 146 -17.41 -11.39 -10.28
CA ALA A 146 -17.69 -12.67 -10.92
C ALA A 146 -18.02 -13.76 -9.89
N TRP A 147 -17.50 -13.67 -8.66
CA TRP A 147 -17.93 -14.52 -7.55
C TRP A 147 -19.32 -14.16 -7.05
N SER A 148 -19.58 -12.88 -6.75
CA SER A 148 -20.88 -12.42 -6.25
C SER A 148 -22.04 -12.80 -7.18
N ALA A 149 -21.81 -12.86 -8.50
CA ALA A 149 -22.82 -13.26 -9.47
C ALA A 149 -23.09 -14.79 -9.49
N ARG A 150 -22.08 -15.62 -9.21
CA ARG A 150 -22.20 -17.10 -9.33
C ARG A 150 -22.53 -17.82 -8.02
N GLY A 151 -22.06 -17.27 -6.89
CA GLY A 151 -22.24 -17.88 -5.56
C GLY A 151 -21.55 -19.25 -5.38
N PRO A 152 -21.79 -19.91 -4.24
CA PRO A 152 -21.20 -21.20 -3.92
C PRO A 152 -21.74 -22.34 -4.77
N LYS A 153 -20.84 -23.25 -5.14
CA LYS A 153 -21.17 -24.47 -5.89
C LYS A 153 -21.71 -25.56 -4.95
N VAL A 154 -22.62 -26.38 -5.46
CA VAL A 154 -22.98 -27.64 -4.79
C VAL A 154 -21.80 -28.60 -4.91
N VAL A 155 -21.27 -29.05 -3.77
CA VAL A 155 -20.16 -30.01 -3.73
C VAL A 155 -20.56 -31.24 -2.94
N SER A 156 -20.27 -32.42 -3.50
CA SER A 156 -20.41 -33.68 -2.80
C SER A 156 -19.47 -33.73 -1.57
N PRO A 157 -19.81 -34.52 -0.53
CA PRO A 157 -18.88 -34.74 0.57
C PRO A 157 -17.57 -35.35 0.05
N PRO A 158 -16.41 -34.90 0.57
CA PRO A 158 -15.13 -35.41 0.09
C PRO A 158 -14.99 -36.90 0.45
N PRO A 159 -14.32 -37.71 -0.40
CA PRO A 159 -13.94 -39.07 -0.05
C PRO A 159 -13.02 -39.08 1.19
N PRO A 160 -12.87 -40.21 1.90
CA PRO A 160 -12.00 -40.30 3.08
C PRO A 160 -10.57 -39.82 2.80
N ALA A 161 -9.96 -39.14 3.77
CA ALA A 161 -8.77 -38.33 3.57
C ALA A 161 -7.54 -39.14 3.07
N PRO A 162 -6.92 -38.77 1.94
CA PRO A 162 -5.62 -39.29 1.54
C PRO A 162 -4.50 -38.73 2.43
N ARG A 163 -3.29 -39.29 2.32
CA ARG A 163 -2.11 -38.89 3.10
C ARG A 163 -1.62 -37.46 2.79
N ASP A 164 -1.85 -36.95 1.57
CA ASP A 164 -1.55 -35.56 1.20
C ASP A 164 -2.69 -34.64 1.65
N ARG A 165 -2.37 -33.76 2.62
CA ARG A 165 -3.33 -32.87 3.27
C ARG A 165 -3.38 -31.47 2.65
N ARG A 166 -2.56 -31.18 1.62
CA ARG A 166 -2.36 -29.80 1.15
C ARG A 166 -3.64 -29.16 0.58
N TRP A 167 -4.35 -29.90 -0.26
CA TRP A 167 -5.57 -29.43 -0.95
C TRP A 167 -6.86 -30.05 -0.42
N TYR A 168 -6.73 -31.11 0.38
CA TYR A 168 -7.86 -31.81 0.98
C TYR A 168 -8.74 -30.89 1.84
N ALA A 169 -8.14 -29.95 2.57
CA ALA A 169 -8.87 -28.98 3.38
C ALA A 169 -9.78 -28.06 2.55
N PHE A 170 -9.48 -27.92 1.24
CA PHE A 170 -10.27 -27.18 0.25
C PHE A 170 -11.23 -28.05 -0.55
N ARG A 171 -11.30 -29.35 -0.24
CA ARG A 171 -12.04 -30.36 -1.01
C ARG A 171 -11.64 -30.41 -2.48
N LEU A 172 -10.35 -30.27 -2.74
CA LEU A 172 -9.74 -30.44 -4.07
C LEU A 172 -8.76 -31.60 -4.03
N THR A 173 -8.81 -32.43 -5.06
CA THR A 173 -7.78 -33.40 -5.42
C THR A 173 -6.60 -32.71 -6.11
N PRO A 174 -5.41 -33.34 -6.14
CA PRO A 174 -4.28 -32.82 -6.92
C PRO A 174 -4.59 -32.61 -8.40
N ASP A 175 -5.36 -33.51 -9.03
CA ASP A 175 -5.74 -33.40 -10.44
C ASP A 175 -6.72 -32.24 -10.69
N GLU A 176 -7.69 -32.03 -9.79
CA GLU A 176 -8.59 -30.86 -9.88
C GLU A 176 -7.82 -29.54 -9.68
N TYR A 177 -6.84 -29.52 -8.78
CA TYR A 177 -5.95 -28.36 -8.63
C TYR A 177 -5.16 -28.11 -9.92
N ALA A 178 -4.56 -29.15 -10.51
CA ALA A 178 -3.79 -29.05 -11.73
C ALA A 178 -4.65 -28.59 -12.92
N ALA A 179 -5.85 -29.16 -13.10
CA ALA A 179 -6.79 -28.77 -14.14
C ALA A 179 -7.26 -27.32 -13.98
N LYS A 180 -7.48 -26.86 -12.74
CA LYS A 180 -7.80 -25.45 -12.47
C LYS A 180 -6.63 -24.53 -12.81
N LEU A 181 -5.40 -24.93 -12.47
CA LEU A 181 -4.20 -24.17 -12.83
C LEU A 181 -4.04 -24.06 -14.35
N GLU A 182 -4.27 -25.15 -15.08
CA GLU A 182 -4.24 -25.18 -16.55
C GLU A 182 -5.32 -24.29 -17.17
N THR A 183 -6.55 -24.37 -16.66
CA THR A 183 -7.66 -23.49 -17.10
C THR A 183 -7.34 -22.01 -16.92
N GLN A 184 -6.53 -21.67 -15.90
CA GLN A 184 -6.05 -20.31 -15.64
C GLN A 184 -4.80 -19.93 -16.47
N GLY A 185 -4.42 -20.74 -17.45
CA GLY A 185 -3.21 -20.51 -18.24
C GLY A 185 -1.91 -20.69 -17.45
N GLY A 186 -1.93 -21.50 -16.40
CA GLY A 186 -0.75 -21.80 -15.57
C GLY A 186 -0.41 -20.77 -14.49
N GLY A 187 -1.29 -19.79 -14.24
CA GLY A 187 -0.98 -18.64 -13.38
C GLY A 187 -2.11 -18.22 -12.43
N CYS A 188 -1.81 -17.22 -11.60
CA CYS A 188 -2.77 -16.57 -10.71
C CYS A 188 -3.97 -16.02 -11.51
N ALA A 189 -5.20 -16.33 -11.09
CA ALA A 189 -6.41 -15.87 -11.77
C ALA A 189 -6.57 -14.34 -11.85
N ILE A 190 -5.84 -13.59 -11.01
CA ILE A 190 -5.89 -12.12 -10.99
C ILE A 190 -4.72 -11.49 -11.75
N CYS A 191 -3.51 -12.01 -11.59
CA CYS A 191 -2.31 -11.35 -12.10
C CYS A 191 -1.50 -12.15 -13.10
N GLY A 192 -1.97 -13.35 -13.46
CA GLY A 192 -1.31 -14.26 -14.40
C GLY A 192 0.03 -14.84 -13.94
N ARG A 193 0.58 -14.40 -12.80
CA ARG A 193 1.90 -14.86 -12.35
C ARG A 193 1.89 -16.37 -12.07
N PRO A 194 2.84 -17.15 -12.63
CA PRO A 194 2.95 -18.57 -12.34
C PRO A 194 3.32 -18.82 -10.87
N PRO A 195 3.06 -20.01 -10.33
CA PRO A 195 3.57 -20.41 -9.02
C PRO A 195 5.10 -20.33 -9.01
N GLY A 196 5.66 -19.86 -7.90
CA GLY A 196 7.11 -19.90 -7.66
C GLY A 196 7.49 -21.17 -6.89
N ALA A 197 8.39 -21.04 -5.92
CA ALA A 197 8.71 -22.13 -4.98
C ALA A 197 7.50 -22.63 -4.16
N ARG A 198 6.41 -21.85 -4.11
CA ARG A 198 5.14 -22.23 -3.50
C ARG A 198 4.05 -22.25 -4.55
N ALA A 199 3.20 -23.27 -4.47
CA ALA A 199 1.96 -23.37 -5.24
C ALA A 199 1.03 -22.19 -4.91
N LEU A 200 0.15 -21.85 -5.86
CA LEU A 200 -0.88 -20.82 -5.68
C LEU A 200 -1.87 -21.22 -4.57
N THR A 201 -2.37 -20.22 -3.88
CA THR A 201 -3.38 -20.37 -2.82
C THR A 201 -4.73 -20.66 -3.45
N VAL A 202 -5.49 -21.59 -2.87
CA VAL A 202 -6.90 -21.79 -3.20
C VAL A 202 -7.70 -20.67 -2.54
N ASP A 203 -8.12 -19.69 -3.35
CA ASP A 203 -8.99 -18.61 -2.88
C ASP A 203 -10.39 -19.13 -2.60
N HIS A 204 -11.03 -18.55 -1.60
CA HIS A 204 -12.39 -18.91 -1.25
C HIS A 204 -13.09 -17.73 -0.58
N ASP A 205 -14.42 -17.72 -0.68
CA ASP A 205 -15.24 -16.71 -0.05
C ASP A 205 -15.41 -16.97 1.45
N HIS A 206 -14.83 -16.10 2.27
CA HIS A 206 -14.95 -16.14 3.72
C HIS A 206 -16.34 -15.74 4.22
N GLY A 207 -17.19 -15.12 3.39
CA GLY A 207 -18.59 -14.80 3.72
C GLY A 207 -19.55 -15.98 3.54
N CYS A 208 -19.16 -17.03 2.82
CA CYS A 208 -20.08 -18.09 2.42
C CYS A 208 -20.44 -19.05 3.56
N CYS A 209 -19.49 -19.44 4.42
CA CYS A 209 -19.74 -20.44 5.46
C CYS A 209 -18.81 -20.28 6.67
N PRO A 210 -19.25 -20.67 7.89
CA PRO A 210 -18.41 -20.68 9.08
C PRO A 210 -17.43 -21.88 9.14
N ARG A 211 -17.45 -22.75 8.12
CA ARG A 211 -16.67 -24.00 8.11
C ARG A 211 -15.20 -23.69 7.81
N THR A 212 -14.30 -24.09 8.70
CA THR A 212 -12.87 -23.90 8.51
C THR A 212 -12.20 -25.11 7.85
N PRO A 213 -11.32 -24.90 6.85
CA PRO A 213 -11.06 -23.60 6.20
C PRO A 213 -12.14 -23.22 5.17
N THR A 214 -12.89 -24.17 4.61
CA THR A 214 -13.96 -23.89 3.62
C THR A 214 -15.01 -25.02 3.55
N CYS A 215 -16.18 -24.75 2.97
CA CYS A 215 -17.14 -25.78 2.57
C CYS A 215 -16.78 -26.49 1.24
N GLY A 216 -15.74 -26.04 0.53
CA GLY A 216 -15.34 -26.51 -0.81
C GLY A 216 -16.16 -25.87 -1.94
N GLY A 217 -17.46 -25.66 -1.71
CA GLY A 217 -18.34 -24.95 -2.65
C GLY A 217 -18.03 -23.46 -2.77
N CYS A 218 -17.41 -22.85 -1.75
CA CYS A 218 -17.04 -21.44 -1.75
C CYS A 218 -15.66 -21.16 -2.37
N THR A 219 -15.00 -22.17 -2.95
CA THR A 219 -13.72 -21.97 -3.63
C THR A 219 -13.91 -21.16 -4.91
N ARG A 220 -13.11 -20.10 -5.04
CA ARG A 220 -13.11 -19.24 -6.21
C ARG A 220 -12.15 -19.82 -7.24
N ASP A 221 -10.87 -19.44 -7.16
CA ASP A 221 -9.80 -19.82 -8.09
C ASP A 221 -8.43 -19.87 -7.41
N LEU A 222 -7.39 -20.21 -8.17
CA LEU A 222 -6.02 -20.23 -7.66
C LEU A 222 -5.39 -18.84 -7.81
N ILE A 223 -4.94 -18.25 -6.72
CA ILE A 223 -4.33 -16.92 -6.73
C ILE A 223 -2.99 -16.91 -5.99
N CYS A 224 -2.11 -15.97 -6.32
CA CYS A 224 -0.87 -15.82 -5.58
C CYS A 224 -1.13 -15.17 -4.21
N GLY A 225 -0.26 -15.45 -3.23
CA GLY A 225 -0.44 -14.93 -1.86
C GLY A 225 -0.48 -13.41 -1.77
N ASN A 226 0.15 -12.69 -2.70
CA ASN A 226 0.05 -11.24 -2.76
C ASN A 226 -1.36 -10.77 -3.19
N CYS A 227 -1.97 -11.38 -4.20
CA CYS A 227 -3.33 -11.01 -4.60
C CYS A 227 -4.34 -11.41 -3.50
N ASN A 228 -4.15 -12.58 -2.88
CA ASN A 228 -4.99 -13.03 -1.76
C ASN A 228 -4.99 -12.03 -0.59
N VAL A 229 -3.80 -11.70 -0.09
CA VAL A 229 -3.66 -10.71 0.99
C VAL A 229 -4.09 -9.32 0.54
N GLY A 230 -3.81 -8.95 -0.71
CA GLY A 230 -4.22 -7.67 -1.29
C GLY A 230 -5.73 -7.46 -1.22
N MET A 231 -6.52 -8.42 -1.71
CA MET A 231 -7.98 -8.35 -1.62
C MET A 231 -8.48 -8.38 -0.18
N GLY A 232 -7.88 -9.23 0.68
CA GLY A 232 -8.22 -9.25 2.11
C GLY A 232 -7.98 -7.91 2.81
N LEU A 233 -6.95 -7.14 2.41
CA LEU A 233 -6.72 -5.78 2.92
C LEU A 233 -7.78 -4.77 2.47
N PHE A 234 -8.65 -5.12 1.54
CA PHE A 234 -9.82 -4.32 1.14
C PHE A 234 -11.14 -4.99 1.55
N ASP A 235 -11.10 -5.91 2.53
CA ASP A 235 -12.26 -6.67 3.02
C ASP A 235 -12.99 -7.45 1.91
N GLU A 236 -12.26 -7.84 0.85
CA GLU A 236 -12.83 -8.53 -0.33
C GLU A 236 -14.01 -7.79 -0.97
N ASP A 237 -14.05 -6.46 -0.81
CA ASP A 237 -15.08 -5.58 -1.35
C ASP A 237 -14.64 -5.05 -2.72
N ALA A 238 -15.33 -5.49 -3.78
CA ALA A 238 -15.02 -5.10 -5.15
C ALA A 238 -15.07 -3.58 -5.36
N VAL A 239 -15.96 -2.85 -4.68
CA VAL A 239 -16.07 -1.39 -4.79
C VAL A 239 -14.82 -0.73 -4.21
N ARG A 240 -14.32 -1.23 -3.08
CA ARG A 240 -13.07 -0.70 -2.48
C ARG A 240 -11.85 -1.00 -3.34
N VAL A 241 -11.80 -2.17 -3.97
CA VAL A 241 -10.71 -2.52 -4.87
C VAL A 241 -10.74 -1.68 -6.15
N ASP A 242 -11.93 -1.36 -6.69
CA ASP A 242 -12.07 -0.40 -7.80
C ASP A 242 -11.57 1.00 -7.46
N ARG A 243 -11.82 1.46 -6.22
CA ARG A 243 -11.25 2.73 -5.74
C ARG A 243 -9.73 2.72 -5.73
N VAL A 244 -9.10 1.55 -5.49
CA VAL A 244 -7.65 1.39 -5.64
C VAL A 244 -7.23 1.57 -7.10
N ALA A 245 -7.94 0.95 -8.05
CA ALA A 245 -7.65 1.11 -9.48
C ALA A 245 -7.80 2.57 -9.94
N SER A 246 -8.86 3.24 -9.49
CA SER A 246 -9.14 4.65 -9.77
C SER A 246 -8.06 5.56 -9.17
N TYR A 247 -7.66 5.30 -7.92
CA TYR A 247 -6.57 6.02 -7.26
C TYR A 247 -5.24 5.85 -8.00
N LEU A 248 -4.92 4.61 -8.43
CA LEU A 248 -3.65 4.31 -9.07
C LEU A 248 -3.53 4.85 -10.50
N SER A 249 -4.66 4.97 -11.21
CA SER A 249 -4.73 5.57 -12.55
C SER A 249 -4.84 7.11 -12.53
N GLY A 250 -5.03 7.71 -11.36
CA GLY A 250 -5.30 9.14 -11.21
C GLY A 250 -6.74 9.54 -11.61
N ALA A 251 -7.61 8.57 -11.88
CA ALA A 251 -9.02 8.81 -12.18
C ALA A 251 -9.85 9.15 -10.93
N LEU A 252 -9.35 8.85 -9.74
CA LEU A 252 -9.99 9.25 -8.49
C LEU A 252 -9.68 10.73 -8.21
N THR A 253 -10.61 11.61 -8.52
CA THR A 253 -10.48 13.03 -8.20
C THR A 253 -11.06 13.35 -6.84
N SER A 254 -10.62 14.45 -6.22
CA SER A 254 -11.20 14.95 -4.96
C SER A 254 -12.70 15.27 -5.06
N ALA A 255 -13.25 15.39 -6.28
CA ALA A 255 -14.67 15.66 -6.53
C ALA A 255 -15.53 14.38 -6.54
N ASP A 256 -14.92 13.21 -6.76
CA ASP A 256 -15.61 11.91 -6.71
C ASP A 256 -15.79 11.40 -5.26
N ALA A 257 -15.20 12.10 -4.28
CA ALA A 257 -15.26 11.80 -2.85
C ALA A 257 -16.56 12.29 -2.15
N PHE A 258 -17.50 12.89 -2.88
CA PHE A 258 -18.72 13.50 -2.32
C PHE A 258 -20.02 13.17 -3.07
N ARG A 259 -20.06 12.06 -3.81
CA ARG A 259 -21.31 11.52 -4.40
C ARG A 259 -21.64 10.14 -3.87
#